data_AF-A0A7M1B303-F1
#
_entry.id   AF-A0A7M1B303-F1
#
_cell.length_a   1.000
_cell.length_b   1.000
_cell.length_c   1.000
_cell.angle_alpha   90.00
_cell.angle_beta   90.00
_cell.angle_gamma   90.00
#
_symmetry.space_group_name_H-M   'P 1'
#
loop_
_entity.id
_entity.type
_entity.pdbx_description
1 polymer ?
#
loop_
_entity_poly.entity_id
_entity_poly.type
_entity_poly.pdbx_seq_one_letter_code
_entity_poly.pdbx_strand_id
1 'polypeptide(L)'
;MEKFELREINETIDKKTLYPYIDATEFNDKIKKAIKRMLGVVIPSGDNDINLDFDDVKIIMRHGGMGFSGVGEHDGENSAVEALKKAIVDSSLDYNFMNQVSGILIHFELHPDLPIINIAEAMDIIHKNTNNEADIAWGTTTDRSISKNYVKVTILFTGFEKNKLKHMAVNNIY
;
A
#
# COMPACT_ATOMS: atom_id res chain seq x y z
N MET A 1 13.18 11.67 28.87
CA MET A 1 14.41 11.05 28.34
C MET A 1 14.19 9.57 28.03
N GLU A 2 13.51 8.78 28.87
CA GLU A 2 13.23 7.35 28.61
C GLU A 2 12.31 7.02 27.41
N LYS A 3 11.32 7.87 27.10
CA LYS A 3 10.32 7.57 26.05
C LYS A 3 10.88 7.61 24.62
N PHE A 4 12.01 8.29 24.43
CA PHE A 4 12.66 8.43 23.12
C PHE A 4 13.53 7.20 22.81
N GLU A 5 14.28 6.72 23.80
CA GLU A 5 15.10 5.51 23.67
C GLU A 5 14.26 4.25 23.40
N LEU A 6 13.12 4.10 24.07
CA LEU A 6 12.23 2.95 23.85
C LEU A 6 11.66 2.91 22.41
N ARG A 7 11.41 4.07 21.79
CA ARG A 7 10.90 4.15 20.42
C ARG A 7 11.95 3.74 19.40
N GLU A 8 13.19 4.20 19.56
CA GLU A 8 14.31 3.80 18.70
C GLU A 8 14.64 2.31 18.82
N ILE A 9 14.53 1.76 20.03
CA ILE A 9 14.73 0.33 20.30
C ILE A 9 13.66 -0.50 19.58
N ASN A 10 12.37 -0.16 19.74
CA ASN A 10 11.28 -0.87 19.07
C ASN A 10 11.40 -0.78 17.55
N GLU A 11 11.66 0.41 17.02
CA GLU A 11 11.84 0.61 15.58
C GLU A 11 13.04 -0.21 15.04
N THR A 12 14.13 -0.31 15.80
CA THR A 12 15.30 -1.12 15.42
C THR A 12 15.00 -2.63 15.46
N ILE A 13 14.25 -3.08 16.46
CA ILE A 13 13.82 -4.48 16.61
C ILE A 13 12.88 -4.85 15.45
N ASP A 14 11.90 -4.01 15.16
CA ASP A 14 10.94 -4.25 14.08
C ASP A 14 11.63 -4.34 12.73
N LYS A 15 12.57 -3.43 12.42
CA LYS A 15 13.36 -3.48 11.17
C LYS A 15 14.16 -4.78 11.01
N LYS A 16 14.82 -5.25 12.08
CA LYS A 16 15.57 -6.52 12.06
C LYS A 16 14.68 -7.74 11.86
N THR A 17 13.43 -7.68 12.31
CA THR A 17 12.47 -8.78 12.21
C THR A 17 11.73 -8.77 10.87
N LEU A 18 11.43 -7.57 10.37
CA LEU A 18 10.63 -7.30 9.18
C LEU A 18 11.39 -7.56 7.88
N TYR A 19 12.65 -7.12 7.77
CA TYR A 19 13.41 -7.24 6.52
C TYR A 19 13.62 -8.69 6.07
N PRO A 20 14.06 -9.60 6.96
CA PRO A 20 14.14 -11.02 6.61
C PRO A 20 12.78 -11.60 6.21
N TYR A 21 11.69 -11.16 6.84
CA TYR A 21 10.35 -11.60 6.49
C TYR A 21 9.93 -11.14 5.08
N ILE A 22 10.11 -9.86 4.74
CA ILE A 22 9.82 -9.33 3.39
C ILE A 22 10.70 -10.05 2.36
N ASP A 23 12.00 -10.16 2.63
CA ASP A 23 12.97 -10.70 1.68
C ASP A 23 12.73 -12.19 1.40
N ALA A 24 12.21 -12.94 2.38
CA ALA A 24 11.81 -14.34 2.25
C ALA A 24 10.52 -14.57 1.44
N THR A 25 9.75 -13.53 1.12
CA THR A 25 8.54 -13.68 0.29
C THR A 25 8.85 -13.97 -1.18
N GLU A 26 7.94 -14.67 -1.86
CA GLU A 26 8.00 -14.96 -3.30
C GLU A 26 7.73 -13.72 -4.20
N PHE A 27 7.55 -12.53 -3.62
CA PHE A 27 7.31 -11.31 -4.37
C PHE A 27 8.57 -10.81 -5.09
N ASN A 28 8.35 -10.06 -6.17
CA ASN A 28 9.42 -9.40 -6.91
C ASN A 28 10.01 -8.20 -6.14
N ASP A 29 11.17 -7.73 -6.58
CA ASP A 29 11.88 -6.62 -5.94
C ASP A 29 11.09 -5.30 -5.93
N LYS A 30 10.22 -5.05 -6.93
CA LYS A 30 9.37 -3.85 -6.98
C LYS A 30 8.41 -3.84 -5.79
N ILE A 31 7.74 -4.96 -5.53
CA ILE A 31 6.82 -5.14 -4.41
C ILE A 31 7.55 -5.06 -3.08
N LYS A 32 8.69 -5.74 -2.94
CA LYS A 32 9.50 -5.70 -1.72
C LYS A 32 9.94 -4.27 -1.38
N LYS A 33 10.37 -3.50 -2.38
CA LYS A 33 10.73 -2.08 -2.22
C LYS A 33 9.53 -1.22 -1.84
N ALA A 34 8.37 -1.46 -2.44
CA ALA A 34 7.14 -0.76 -2.09
C ALA A 34 6.80 -0.98 -0.61
N ILE A 35 6.74 -2.24 -0.15
CA ILE A 35 6.44 -2.59 1.25
C ILE A 35 7.41 -1.93 2.23
N LYS A 36 8.72 -1.98 1.95
CA LYS A 36 9.75 -1.32 2.79
C LYS A 36 9.54 0.19 2.90
N ARG A 37 9.05 0.84 1.83
CA ARG A 37 8.71 2.27 1.83
C ARG A 37 7.46 2.53 2.67
N MET A 38 6.41 1.72 2.53
CA MET A 38 5.13 1.90 3.24
C MET A 38 5.28 1.76 4.77
N LEU A 39 6.24 0.96 5.23
CA LEU A 39 6.55 0.76 6.64
C LEU A 39 7.41 1.87 7.25
N GLY A 40 7.64 2.98 6.54
CA GLY A 40 8.44 4.09 7.03
C GLY A 40 9.91 3.73 7.29
N VAL A 41 10.39 2.58 6.77
CA VAL A 41 11.77 2.13 7.02
C VAL A 41 12.79 2.98 6.25
N VAL A 42 12.35 3.83 5.34
CA VAL A 42 13.19 4.67 4.47
C VAL A 42 12.77 6.14 4.51
N ILE A 43 12.88 6.84 5.65
CA ILE A 43 12.86 8.33 5.84
C ILE A 43 11.57 8.85 6.55
N PRO A 44 11.65 9.89 7.42
CA PRO A 44 11.00 9.89 8.73
C PRO A 44 9.77 10.80 8.90
N SER A 45 8.94 10.44 9.88
CA SER A 45 8.27 11.28 10.90
C SER A 45 7.77 12.66 10.48
N GLY A 46 6.73 12.71 9.66
CA GLY A 46 5.90 13.89 9.51
C GLY A 46 4.97 14.10 10.72
N ASP A 47 4.46 15.34 10.88
CA ASP A 47 3.68 15.74 12.06
C ASP A 47 2.34 14.98 12.21
N ASN A 48 1.81 14.42 11.11
CA ASN A 48 0.49 13.80 11.03
C ASN A 48 0.48 12.46 10.25
N ASP A 49 1.58 11.70 10.31
CA ASP A 49 1.68 10.42 9.58
C ASP A 49 0.85 9.32 10.23
N ILE A 50 0.18 8.52 9.41
CA ILE A 50 -0.45 7.27 9.80
C ILE A 50 0.50 6.15 9.40
N ASN A 51 1.33 5.74 10.35
CA ASN A 51 2.26 4.63 10.13
C ASN A 51 1.55 3.29 10.26
N LEU A 52 1.88 2.40 9.33
CA LEU A 52 1.55 0.99 9.43
C LEU A 52 2.57 0.28 10.31
N ASP A 53 2.11 -0.64 11.14
CA ASP A 53 3.00 -1.49 11.93
C ASP A 53 3.39 -2.77 11.17
N PHE A 54 4.32 -3.53 11.75
CA PHE A 54 4.78 -4.77 11.14
C PHE A 54 3.68 -5.82 11.07
N ASP A 55 2.82 -5.90 12.09
CA ASP A 55 1.80 -6.93 12.18
C ASP A 55 0.70 -6.73 11.14
N ASP A 56 0.32 -5.48 10.86
CA ASP A 56 -0.59 -5.10 9.77
C ASP A 56 -0.07 -5.60 8.42
N VAL A 57 1.18 -5.28 8.10
CA VAL A 57 1.80 -5.70 6.84
C VAL A 57 1.94 -7.22 6.77
N LYS A 58 2.29 -7.87 7.88
CA LYS A 58 2.41 -9.33 7.95
C LYS A 58 1.06 -10.01 7.70
N ILE A 59 -0.05 -9.47 8.23
CA ILE A 59 -1.40 -9.97 7.96
C ILE A 59 -1.67 -9.93 6.46
N ILE A 60 -1.43 -8.78 5.81
CA ILE A 60 -1.62 -8.64 4.35
C ILE A 60 -0.72 -9.62 3.58
N MET A 61 0.56 -9.71 3.95
CA MET A 61 1.53 -10.54 3.25
C MET A 61 1.31 -12.05 3.46
N ARG A 62 0.66 -12.47 4.56
CA ARG A 62 0.34 -13.88 4.84
C ARG A 62 -0.66 -14.48 3.84
N HIS A 63 -1.47 -13.65 3.18
CA HIS A 63 -2.32 -14.10 2.07
C HIS A 63 -1.50 -14.67 0.91
N GLY A 64 -0.23 -14.28 0.79
CA GLY A 64 0.70 -14.80 -0.21
C GLY A 64 0.16 -14.64 -1.64
N GLY A 65 0.35 -15.67 -2.47
CA GLY A 65 -0.14 -15.68 -3.84
C GLY A 65 0.62 -14.70 -4.75
N MET A 66 0.02 -14.37 -5.89
CA MET A 66 0.61 -13.39 -6.80
C MET A 66 0.34 -11.98 -6.29
N GLY A 67 1.41 -11.20 -6.13
CA GLY A 67 1.33 -9.82 -5.69
C GLY A 67 1.28 -8.88 -6.89
N PHE A 68 0.40 -7.89 -6.86
CA PHE A 68 0.32 -6.85 -7.88
C PHE A 68 0.57 -5.50 -7.22
N SER A 69 1.41 -4.66 -7.82
CA SER A 69 1.67 -3.32 -7.29
C SER A 69 1.48 -2.28 -8.38
N GLY A 70 0.85 -1.16 -8.03
CA GLY A 70 0.73 0.00 -8.88
C GLY A 70 1.08 1.29 -8.14
N VAL A 71 1.50 2.29 -8.90
CA VAL A 71 1.79 3.65 -8.40
C VAL A 71 0.99 4.65 -9.22
N GLY A 72 0.40 5.63 -8.55
CA GLY A 72 -0.33 6.71 -9.19
C GLY A 72 -0.06 8.02 -8.49
N GLU A 73 -0.12 9.11 -9.26
CA GLU A 73 0.12 10.45 -8.74
C GLU A 73 -0.82 11.47 -9.39
N HIS A 74 -1.19 12.49 -8.62
CA HIS A 74 -2.02 13.57 -9.09
C HIS A 74 -1.73 14.85 -8.31
N ASP A 75 -1.72 15.99 -9.01
CA ASP A 75 -1.67 17.33 -8.41
C ASP A 75 -2.91 18.10 -8.84
N GLY A 76 -3.73 18.50 -7.87
CA GLY A 76 -4.98 19.22 -8.13
C GLY A 76 -6.12 18.83 -7.21
N GLU A 77 -7.34 19.15 -7.65
CA GLU A 77 -8.56 18.76 -6.95
C GLU A 77 -8.72 17.23 -6.94
N ASN A 78 -9.27 16.69 -5.86
CA ASN A 78 -9.48 15.25 -5.68
C ASN A 78 -8.20 14.42 -5.88
N SER A 79 -7.03 14.99 -5.56
CA SER A 79 -5.73 14.36 -5.82
C SER A 79 -5.57 12.98 -5.23
N ALA A 80 -6.09 12.73 -4.03
CA ALA A 80 -6.08 11.39 -3.42
C ALA A 80 -6.88 10.35 -4.24
N VAL A 81 -8.08 10.71 -4.69
CA VAL A 81 -8.95 9.85 -5.50
C VAL A 81 -8.35 9.59 -6.87
N GLU A 82 -7.88 10.63 -7.55
CA GLU A 82 -7.31 10.50 -8.89
C GLU A 82 -5.97 9.78 -8.88
N ALA A 83 -5.12 10.02 -7.88
CA ALA A 83 -3.89 9.27 -7.69
C ALA A 83 -4.16 7.78 -7.41
N LEU A 84 -5.18 7.47 -6.59
CA LEU A 84 -5.58 6.10 -6.33
C LEU A 84 -6.08 5.38 -7.59
N LYS A 85 -6.95 6.02 -8.38
CA LYS A 85 -7.43 5.45 -9.66
C LYS A 85 -6.27 5.14 -10.60
N LYS A 86 -5.33 6.07 -10.73
CA LYS A 86 -4.11 5.85 -11.51
C LYS A 86 -3.28 4.69 -10.96
N ALA A 87 -3.16 4.57 -9.64
CA ALA A 87 -2.42 3.48 -9.01
C ALA A 87 -3.08 2.11 -9.28
N ILE A 88 -4.41 2.04 -9.29
CA ILE A 88 -5.14 0.81 -9.66
C ILE A 88 -4.88 0.46 -11.13
N VAL A 89 -4.92 1.44 -12.04
CA VAL A 89 -4.66 1.23 -13.47
C VAL A 89 -3.21 0.84 -13.77
N ASP A 90 -2.25 1.44 -13.06
CA ASP A 90 -0.82 1.09 -13.15
C ASP A 90 -0.52 -0.28 -12.52
N SER A 91 -1.41 -0.76 -11.65
CA SER A 91 -1.27 -2.10 -11.11
C SER A 91 -1.41 -3.11 -12.24
N SER A 92 -0.55 -4.12 -12.27
CA SER A 92 -0.67 -5.19 -13.26
C SER A 92 -1.88 -6.12 -13.01
N LEU A 93 -2.79 -5.73 -12.10
CA LEU A 93 -4.05 -6.39 -11.81
C LEU A 93 -5.16 -5.74 -12.64
N ASP A 94 -5.89 -6.54 -13.41
CA ASP A 94 -7.09 -6.04 -14.08
C ASP A 94 -8.17 -5.72 -13.04
N TYR A 95 -8.80 -4.55 -13.20
CA TYR A 95 -9.85 -4.00 -12.32
C TYR A 95 -10.96 -5.02 -12.00
N ASN A 96 -11.31 -5.90 -12.96
CA ASN A 96 -12.33 -6.93 -12.79
C ASN A 96 -11.99 -7.98 -11.71
N PHE A 97 -10.74 -8.00 -11.26
CA PHE A 97 -10.23 -8.96 -10.28
C PHE A 97 -10.04 -8.36 -8.88
N MET A 98 -10.37 -7.08 -8.68
CA MET A 98 -10.24 -6.41 -7.39
C MET A 98 -11.08 -7.07 -6.28
N ASN A 99 -12.22 -7.67 -6.61
CA ASN A 99 -13.05 -8.39 -5.64
C ASN A 99 -12.50 -9.78 -5.25
N GLN A 100 -11.37 -10.20 -5.82
CA GLN A 100 -10.78 -11.53 -5.63
C GLN A 100 -9.45 -11.48 -4.88
N VAL A 101 -9.02 -10.28 -4.47
CA VAL A 101 -7.83 -10.08 -3.64
C VAL A 101 -8.21 -10.26 -2.17
N SER A 102 -7.36 -10.93 -1.41
CA SER A 102 -7.60 -11.16 0.03
C SER A 102 -6.93 -10.11 0.91
N GLY A 103 -5.91 -9.43 0.39
CA GLY A 103 -5.17 -8.42 1.13
C GLY A 103 -4.79 -7.22 0.26
N ILE A 104 -4.99 -6.01 0.79
CA ILE A 104 -4.65 -4.76 0.12
C ILE A 104 -3.83 -3.88 1.07
N LEU A 105 -2.70 -3.38 0.57
CA LEU A 105 -1.87 -2.40 1.27
C LEU A 105 -1.82 -1.11 0.44
N ILE A 106 -2.18 0.02 1.05
CA ILE A 106 -2.22 1.32 0.38
C ILE A 106 -1.36 2.32 1.13
N HIS A 107 -0.56 3.09 0.42
CA HIS A 107 0.25 4.13 1.04
C HIS A 107 0.12 5.44 0.28
N PHE A 108 -0.14 6.51 1.03
CA PHE A 108 -0.29 7.85 0.50
C PHE A 108 0.89 8.72 0.91
N GLU A 109 1.59 9.28 -0.06
CA GLU A 109 2.58 10.33 0.14
C GLU A 109 1.91 11.68 -0.21
N LEU A 110 1.84 12.60 0.76
CA LEU A 110 1.03 13.82 0.65
C LEU A 110 1.61 14.98 1.45
N HIS A 111 1.23 16.21 1.14
CA HIS A 111 1.66 17.38 1.92
C HIS A 111 0.95 17.41 3.29
N PRO A 112 1.60 17.74 4.41
CA PRO A 112 0.97 17.70 5.74
C PRO A 112 -0.26 18.60 5.93
N ASP A 113 -0.43 19.61 5.07
CA ASP A 113 -1.62 20.48 5.06
C ASP A 113 -2.83 19.85 4.31
N LEU A 114 -2.64 18.73 3.60
CA LEU A 114 -3.70 18.10 2.83
C LEU A 114 -4.72 17.43 3.78
N PRO A 115 -6.01 17.77 3.69
CA PRO A 115 -7.02 17.23 4.60
C PRO A 115 -7.16 15.70 4.50
N ILE A 116 -7.19 15.04 5.66
CA ILE A 116 -7.36 13.57 5.74
C ILE A 116 -8.68 13.08 5.13
N ILE A 117 -9.70 13.93 5.07
CA ILE A 117 -11.00 13.60 4.45
C ILE A 117 -10.84 13.21 2.97
N ASN A 118 -9.86 13.77 2.26
CA ASN A 118 -9.56 13.41 0.87
C ASN A 118 -9.13 11.93 0.75
N ILE A 119 -8.47 11.40 1.79
CA ILE A 119 -8.07 9.99 1.84
C ILE A 119 -9.30 9.11 2.08
N ALA A 120 -10.22 9.53 2.95
CA ALA A 120 -11.44 8.77 3.22
C ALA A 120 -12.27 8.55 1.93
N GLU A 121 -12.39 9.57 1.08
CA GLU A 121 -13.06 9.43 -0.22
C GLU A 121 -12.36 8.42 -1.15
N ALA A 122 -11.02 8.37 -1.12
CA ALA A 122 -10.26 7.38 -1.88
C ALA A 122 -10.49 5.96 -1.31
N MET A 123 -10.50 5.82 0.02
CA MET A 123 -10.73 4.53 0.68
C MET A 123 -12.14 3.98 0.42
N ASP A 124 -13.16 4.85 0.34
CA ASP A 124 -14.52 4.48 -0.04
C ASP A 124 -14.57 3.76 -1.41
N ILE A 125 -13.73 4.16 -2.36
CA ILE A 125 -13.64 3.51 -3.67
C ILE A 125 -13.10 2.09 -3.51
N ILE A 126 -12.08 1.88 -2.68
CA ILE A 126 -11.53 0.55 -2.43
C ILE A 126 -12.58 -0.35 -1.78
N HIS A 127 -13.24 0.11 -0.72
CA HIS A 127 -14.27 -0.66 -0.03
C HIS A 127 -15.45 -1.01 -0.95
N LYS A 128 -15.84 -0.14 -1.88
CA LYS A 128 -16.91 -0.42 -2.86
C LYS A 128 -16.56 -1.47 -3.91
N ASN A 129 -15.27 -1.65 -4.19
CA ASN A 129 -14.79 -2.52 -5.28
C ASN A 129 -14.10 -3.80 -4.78
N THR A 130 -14.10 -4.03 -3.48
CA THR A 130 -13.43 -5.17 -2.84
C THR A 130 -14.43 -5.98 -2.02
N ASN A 131 -14.10 -7.25 -1.75
CA ASN A 131 -14.94 -8.08 -0.89
C ASN A 131 -14.86 -7.56 0.56
N ASN A 132 -15.96 -7.62 1.31
CA ASN A 132 -16.01 -7.26 2.73
C ASN A 132 -15.09 -8.12 3.61
N GLU A 133 -14.60 -9.25 3.10
CA GLU A 133 -13.66 -10.14 3.78
C GLU A 133 -12.19 -9.83 3.46
N ALA A 134 -11.90 -8.86 2.60
CA ALA A 134 -10.53 -8.49 2.28
C ALA A 134 -9.90 -7.70 3.44
N ASP A 135 -8.70 -8.11 3.86
CA ASP A 135 -7.91 -7.33 4.81
C ASP A 135 -7.35 -6.10 4.09
N ILE A 136 -7.62 -4.92 4.63
CA ILE A 136 -7.16 -3.65 4.06
C ILE A 136 -6.35 -2.90 5.10
N ALA A 137 -5.09 -2.65 4.79
CA ALA A 137 -4.20 -1.82 5.58
C ALA A 137 -3.79 -0.59 4.76
N TRP A 138 -3.76 0.57 5.38
CA TRP A 138 -3.33 1.79 4.72
C TRP A 138 -2.58 2.74 5.65
N GLY A 139 -1.70 3.55 5.08
CA GLY A 139 -0.90 4.52 5.83
C GLY A 139 -0.53 5.75 5.02
N THR A 140 0.06 6.73 5.67
CA THR A 140 0.47 8.00 5.07
C THR A 140 1.88 8.38 5.46
N THR A 141 2.60 9.01 4.54
CA THR A 141 3.83 9.75 4.82
C THR A 141 3.62 11.19 4.38
N THR A 142 3.92 12.14 5.25
CA THR A 142 3.83 13.56 4.94
C THR A 142 5.19 14.15 4.59
N ASP A 143 5.22 14.95 3.52
CA ASP A 143 6.43 15.64 3.08
C ASP A 143 6.11 17.11 2.77
N ARG A 144 6.85 18.04 3.40
CA ARG A 144 6.68 19.49 3.16
C ARG A 144 7.30 19.95 1.82
N SER A 145 8.09 19.10 1.17
CA SER A 145 8.74 19.39 -0.10
C SER A 145 7.82 19.21 -1.32
N ILE A 146 6.73 18.45 -1.18
CA ILE A 146 5.75 18.21 -2.25
C ILE A 146 4.68 19.30 -2.28
N SER A 147 4.06 19.52 -3.45
CA SER A 147 2.99 20.50 -3.60
C SER A 147 1.83 20.21 -2.65
N LYS A 148 1.16 21.25 -2.14
CA LYS A 148 0.03 21.10 -1.19
C LYS A 148 -1.11 20.20 -1.69
N ASN A 149 -1.32 20.18 -3.01
CA ASN A 149 -2.38 19.41 -3.64
C ASN A 149 -1.85 18.15 -4.33
N TYR A 150 -0.55 17.86 -4.24
CA TYR A 150 0.04 16.65 -4.81
C TYR A 150 -0.14 15.48 -3.86
N VAL A 151 -0.62 14.36 -4.40
CA VAL A 151 -0.70 13.07 -3.73
C VAL A 151 -0.11 12.02 -4.63
N LYS A 152 0.72 11.15 -4.04
CA LYS A 152 1.20 9.93 -4.67
C LYS A 152 0.72 8.73 -3.87
N VAL A 153 0.11 7.79 -4.57
CA VAL A 153 -0.43 6.56 -4.00
C VAL A 153 0.38 5.37 -4.51
N THR A 154 0.78 4.51 -3.60
CA THR A 154 1.26 3.18 -3.94
C THR A 154 0.26 2.15 -3.42
N ILE A 155 -0.18 1.23 -4.26
CA ILE A 155 -1.10 0.15 -3.89
C ILE A 155 -0.45 -1.21 -4.14
N LEU A 156 -0.71 -2.14 -3.23
CA LEU A 156 -0.30 -3.53 -3.33
C LEU A 156 -1.52 -4.43 -3.09
N PHE A 157 -1.73 -5.37 -3.99
CA PHE A 157 -2.72 -6.44 -3.88
C PHE A 157 -2.02 -7.77 -3.62
N THR A 158 -2.59 -8.58 -2.73
CA THR A 158 -2.10 -9.91 -2.33
C THR A 158 -3.25 -10.90 -2.21
N GLY A 159 -2.94 -12.20 -2.12
CA GLY A 159 -3.96 -13.24 -1.99
C GLY A 159 -4.66 -13.62 -3.29
N PHE A 160 -4.15 -13.19 -4.45
CA PHE A 160 -4.72 -13.60 -5.73
C PHE A 160 -4.38 -15.08 -6.02
N GLU A 161 -5.40 -15.93 -6.12
CA GLU A 161 -5.24 -17.37 -6.33
C GLU A 161 -4.59 -17.71 -7.68
N LYS A 162 -3.47 -18.46 -7.64
CA LYS A 162 -2.74 -18.97 -8.82
C LYS A 162 -3.62 -19.74 -9.82
N ASN A 163 -4.71 -20.37 -9.38
CA ASN A 163 -5.59 -21.16 -10.26
C ASN A 163 -6.44 -20.30 -11.22
N LYS A 164 -6.62 -19.00 -10.94
CA LYS A 164 -7.39 -18.10 -11.81
C LYS A 164 -6.56 -17.52 -12.97
N LEU A 165 -5.24 -17.46 -12.83
CA LEU A 165 -4.32 -17.09 -13.92
C LEU A 165 -4.35 -18.08 -15.09
N LYS A 166 -4.61 -19.37 -14.82
CA LYS A 166 -4.82 -20.37 -15.90
C LYS A 166 -6.05 -20.04 -16.75
N HIS A 167 -7.08 -19.43 -16.17
CA HIS A 167 -8.24 -18.94 -16.93
C HIS A 167 -7.90 -17.70 -17.77
N MET A 168 -7.06 -16.80 -17.26
CA MET A 168 -6.63 -15.59 -18.00
C MET A 168 -5.77 -15.94 -19.24
N ALA A 169 -4.87 -16.93 -19.13
CA ALA A 169 -4.05 -17.37 -20.25
C ALA A 169 -4.84 -18.16 -21.31
N VAL A 170 -5.89 -18.87 -20.91
CA VAL A 170 -6.74 -19.65 -21.83
C VAL A 170 -7.75 -18.76 -22.56
N ASN A 171 -8.22 -17.68 -21.92
CA ASN A 171 -9.22 -16.79 -22.51
C ASN A 171 -8.63 -15.68 -23.40
N ASN A 172 -7.30 -15.54 -23.49
CA ASN A 172 -6.62 -14.63 -24.41
C ASN A 172 -6.21 -15.28 -25.75
N ILE A 173 -6.71 -16.48 -26.02
CA ILE A 173 -6.69 -17.08 -27.35
C ILE A 173 -8.12 -17.01 -27.87
N TYR A 174 -8.53 -15.88 -28.45
CA TYR A 174 -9.50 -15.74 -29.56
C TYR A 174 -9.61 -14.27 -29.95
#